data_AF-A0A9Q9HHB5-F1
#
_entry.id   AF-A0A9Q9HHB5-F1
#
_cell.length_a   1.000
_cell.length_b   1.000
_cell.length_c   1.000
_cell.angle_alpha   90.00
_cell.angle_beta   90.00
_cell.angle_gamma   90.00
#
_symmetry.space_group_name_H-M   'P 1'
#
loop_
_entity.id
_entity.type
_entity.pdbx_description
1 polymer ?
#
loop_
_entity_poly.entity_id
_entity_poly.type
_entity_poly.pdbx_seq_one_letter_code
_entity_poly.pdbx_strand_id
1 'polypeptide(L)'
;MRKITAAHEATLIDGDEPLLVLLKRPAGKGSTYFFGLAIPDDVGELDHYFLVSARPKTARRYFRGQCDLRYVFLYGPTRKYYTATANEIVAEKVQLHPFDGELHEDLLPDARLFSNSHTCDYGLEEERSVEETLFVDGEWEMPEFGDFYRRYSDIYLFVSSFKAMLSSLTTGTQRSKIVDAIITKPFKGGGSYMSLFKDLRLALPYQDRPGLDSISYASPGQMDIRGDLEVFENIEDLIENFLENSAGIKAVHDQLRSFMSKSKLLAVNAKSPVLSAEQAAFLFEEGRKLDAMMKTDVYEQLSQITEGNVIVANKVILAVYRRLQFTSTFFAQGRVGFEAHESV
;
A
#
# COMPACT_ATOMS: atom_id res chain seq x y z
N MET A 1 35.92 11.83 -5.43
CA MET A 1 35.09 10.87 -6.24
C MET A 1 35.39 11.04 -7.74
N ARG A 2 34.83 10.25 -8.68
CA ARG A 2 34.99 10.48 -10.15
C ARG A 2 33.85 11.33 -10.72
N LYS A 3 34.16 12.21 -11.68
CA LYS A 3 33.15 12.92 -12.49
C LYS A 3 32.23 11.92 -13.19
N ILE A 4 30.95 12.25 -13.29
CA ILE A 4 29.94 11.42 -13.94
C ILE A 4 29.04 12.27 -14.83
N THR A 5 28.33 11.65 -15.75
CA THR A 5 27.33 12.31 -16.59
C THR A 5 25.95 11.76 -16.26
N ALA A 6 24.95 12.63 -16.18
CA ALA A 6 23.53 12.31 -16.08
C ALA A 6 22.76 13.07 -17.16
N ALA A 7 21.53 12.65 -17.44
CA ALA A 7 20.62 13.39 -18.31
C ALA A 7 19.60 14.14 -17.46
N HIS A 8 19.20 15.33 -17.88
CA HIS A 8 18.00 15.98 -17.35
C HIS A 8 16.80 15.09 -17.60
N GLU A 9 16.01 14.87 -16.55
CA GLU A 9 14.82 14.02 -16.60
C GLU A 9 13.56 14.86 -16.40
N ALA A 10 13.59 15.80 -15.46
CA ALA A 10 12.49 16.74 -15.23
C ALA A 10 12.94 17.97 -14.42
N THR A 11 12.22 19.07 -14.60
CA THR A 11 12.18 20.18 -13.62
C THR A 11 10.99 19.93 -12.71
N LEU A 12 11.23 19.89 -11.40
CA LEU A 12 10.22 19.56 -10.37
C LEU A 12 9.61 20.83 -9.76
N ILE A 13 10.43 21.86 -9.56
CA ILE A 13 9.98 23.20 -9.14
C ILE A 13 10.60 24.19 -10.11
N ASP A 14 9.73 24.95 -10.75
CA ASP A 14 10.04 25.94 -11.77
C ASP A 14 9.62 27.32 -11.26
N GLY A 15 10.55 28.28 -11.34
CA GLY A 15 10.33 29.68 -11.01
C GLY A 15 10.71 30.57 -12.20
N ASP A 16 11.42 31.67 -11.95
CA ASP A 16 12.12 32.38 -13.03
C ASP A 16 13.25 31.52 -13.63
N GLU A 17 13.81 30.62 -12.81
CA GLU A 17 14.75 29.57 -13.19
C GLU A 17 14.39 28.24 -12.52
N PRO A 18 14.89 27.09 -13.02
CA PRO A 18 14.61 25.79 -12.40
C PRO A 18 15.15 25.70 -10.97
N LEU A 19 14.28 25.73 -9.96
CA LEU A 19 14.73 25.72 -8.55
C LEU A 19 15.08 24.30 -8.07
N LEU A 20 14.34 23.30 -8.56
CA LEU A 20 14.55 21.90 -8.23
C LEU A 20 14.50 21.07 -9.51
N VAL A 21 15.58 20.35 -9.80
CA VAL A 21 15.68 19.47 -10.96
C VAL A 21 15.86 18.02 -10.55
N LEU A 22 15.41 17.13 -11.42
CA LEU A 22 15.69 15.71 -11.38
C LEU A 22 16.56 15.34 -12.57
N LEU A 23 17.72 14.74 -12.28
CA LEU A 23 18.56 14.11 -13.28
C LEU A 23 18.51 12.59 -13.13
N LYS A 24 18.79 11.88 -14.21
CA LYS A 24 18.81 10.42 -14.25
C LYS A 24 20.02 9.90 -15.00
N ARG A 25 20.59 8.84 -14.45
CA ARG A 25 21.69 8.11 -15.08
C ARG A 25 21.36 6.62 -15.14
N PRO A 26 21.43 5.98 -16.31
CA PRO A 26 21.39 4.52 -16.41
C PRO A 26 22.56 3.89 -15.64
N ALA A 27 22.28 2.88 -14.82
CA ALA A 27 23.25 2.19 -13.97
C ALA A 27 22.99 0.69 -13.96
N GLY A 28 23.70 -0.07 -14.79
CA GLY A 28 23.65 -1.54 -14.82
C GLY A 28 22.22 -2.10 -14.93
N LYS A 29 21.65 -2.55 -13.81
CA LYS A 29 20.28 -3.11 -13.70
C LYS A 29 19.19 -2.08 -13.33
N GLY A 30 19.44 -0.78 -13.45
CA GLY A 30 18.44 0.25 -13.12
C GLY A 30 18.91 1.66 -13.47
N SER A 31 18.38 2.63 -12.72
CA SER A 31 18.76 4.04 -12.84
C SER A 31 19.21 4.58 -11.50
N THR A 32 20.09 5.58 -11.50
CA THR A 32 20.35 6.44 -10.35
C THR A 32 19.73 7.79 -10.63
N TYR A 33 18.99 8.31 -9.67
CA TYR A 33 18.40 9.65 -9.74
C TYR A 33 19.29 10.64 -9.00
N PHE A 34 19.23 11.90 -9.38
CA PHE A 34 19.92 13.00 -8.70
C PHE A 34 18.92 14.13 -8.53
N PHE A 35 18.68 14.53 -7.29
CA PHE A 35 17.88 15.72 -6.99
C PHE A 35 18.83 16.90 -6.88
N GLY A 36 18.66 17.93 -7.71
CA GLY A 36 19.50 19.11 -7.73
C GLY A 36 18.74 20.34 -7.29
N LEU A 37 19.24 21.00 -6.25
CA LEU A 37 18.72 22.26 -5.73
C LEU A 37 19.55 23.42 -6.29
N ALA A 38 18.88 24.46 -6.80
CA ALA A 38 19.49 25.70 -7.21
C ALA A 38 20.16 26.41 -6.02
N ILE A 39 21.42 26.83 -6.18
CA ILE A 39 22.19 27.58 -5.20
C ILE A 39 22.55 28.93 -5.82
N PRO A 40 22.08 30.06 -5.26
CA PRO A 40 22.44 31.38 -5.73
C PRO A 40 23.86 31.78 -5.29
N ASP A 41 24.44 32.74 -6.01
CA ASP A 41 25.65 33.46 -5.61
C ASP A 41 25.36 34.53 -4.54
N ASP A 42 26.41 35.25 -4.14
CA ASP A 42 26.33 36.34 -3.15
C ASP A 42 25.43 37.52 -3.60
N VAL A 43 25.10 37.62 -4.89
CA VAL A 43 24.26 38.67 -5.48
C VAL A 43 22.82 38.19 -5.67
N GLY A 44 22.55 36.91 -5.45
CA GLY A 44 21.23 36.29 -5.58
C GLY A 44 20.93 35.68 -6.94
N GLU A 45 21.91 35.66 -7.86
CA GLU A 45 21.80 35.05 -9.18
C GLU A 45 22.16 33.57 -9.10
N LEU A 46 21.58 32.72 -9.95
CA LEU A 46 21.89 31.29 -9.92
C LEU A 46 23.33 30.98 -10.36
N ASP A 47 24.12 30.43 -9.45
CA ASP A 47 25.51 30.04 -9.71
C ASP A 47 25.60 28.57 -10.16
N HIS A 48 25.11 27.67 -9.30
CA HIS A 48 25.25 26.25 -9.50
C HIS A 48 24.11 25.45 -8.85
N TYR A 49 24.07 24.17 -9.14
CA TYR A 49 23.17 23.22 -8.49
C TYR A 49 23.95 22.36 -7.52
N PHE A 50 23.39 22.15 -6.34
CA PHE A 50 23.86 21.15 -5.38
C PHE A 50 22.98 19.91 -5.46
N LEU A 51 23.58 18.76 -5.74
CA LEU A 51 22.86 17.53 -6.07
C LEU A 51 23.16 16.39 -5.11
N VAL A 52 22.12 15.61 -4.78
CA VAL A 52 22.26 14.36 -4.04
C VAL A 52 21.83 13.15 -4.89
N SER A 53 22.64 12.10 -4.92
CA SER A 53 22.27 10.85 -5.57
C SER A 53 21.25 10.05 -4.77
N ALA A 54 20.20 9.56 -5.42
CA ALA A 54 19.17 8.71 -4.85
C ALA A 54 18.98 7.43 -5.67
N ARG A 55 18.84 6.29 -4.98
CA ARG A 55 18.42 5.04 -5.62
C ARG A 55 16.94 5.12 -6.02
N PRO A 56 16.47 4.31 -7.00
CA PRO A 56 15.07 4.30 -7.42
C PRO A 56 14.08 4.12 -6.27
N LYS A 57 14.43 3.29 -5.28
CA LYS A 57 13.60 3.08 -4.09
C LYS A 57 13.43 4.35 -3.25
N THR A 58 14.50 5.14 -3.08
CA THR A 58 14.45 6.40 -2.32
C THR A 58 13.70 7.47 -3.10
N ALA A 59 13.98 7.61 -4.40
CA ALA A 59 13.26 8.54 -5.27
C ALA A 59 11.75 8.25 -5.26
N ARG A 60 11.34 6.99 -5.40
CA ARG A 60 9.92 6.59 -5.29
C ARG A 60 9.29 6.90 -3.94
N ARG A 61 10.05 6.86 -2.83
CA ARG A 61 9.51 7.24 -1.52
C ARG A 61 9.21 8.74 -1.46
N TYR A 62 10.11 9.56 -2.00
CA TYR A 62 9.94 11.00 -2.10
C TYR A 62 8.72 11.37 -2.95
N PHE A 63 8.63 10.84 -4.18
CA PHE A 63 7.49 11.08 -5.09
C PHE A 63 6.14 10.55 -4.56
N ARG A 64 6.16 9.68 -3.54
CA ARG A 64 4.95 9.18 -2.85
C ARG A 64 4.66 9.92 -1.54
N GLY A 65 5.35 11.04 -1.26
CA GLY A 65 5.20 11.78 0.00
C GLY A 65 5.69 11.05 1.26
N GLN A 66 6.37 9.92 1.14
CA GLN A 66 6.80 9.09 2.30
C GLN A 66 8.07 9.60 3.00
N CYS A 67 8.70 10.61 2.43
CA CYS A 67 9.78 11.39 3.01
C CYS A 67 9.89 12.72 2.27
N ASP A 68 10.35 13.77 2.95
CA ASP A 68 10.62 15.06 2.32
C ASP A 68 11.97 15.04 1.56
N LEU A 69 12.23 16.10 0.79
CA LEU A 69 13.46 16.23 0.02
C LEU A 69 14.67 16.30 0.94
N ARG A 70 14.55 16.99 2.08
CA ARG A 70 15.62 17.10 3.09
C ARG A 70 16.07 15.73 3.61
N TYR A 71 15.16 14.80 3.84
CA TYR A 71 15.50 13.41 4.17
C TYR A 71 16.34 12.74 3.08
N VAL A 72 16.05 12.98 1.80
CA VAL A 72 16.84 12.45 0.68
C VAL A 72 18.28 12.99 0.75
N PHE A 73 18.44 14.29 1.04
CA PHE A 73 19.74 14.96 1.18
C PHE A 73 20.53 14.49 2.40
N LEU A 74 19.90 14.31 3.56
CA LEU A 74 20.61 14.04 4.81
C LEU A 74 20.71 12.56 5.19
N TYR A 75 19.67 11.79 4.94
CA TYR A 75 19.51 10.43 5.46
C TYR A 75 19.33 9.38 4.36
N GLY A 76 19.35 9.79 3.10
CA GLY A 76 19.29 8.91 1.94
C GLY A 76 20.38 7.81 1.99
N PRO A 77 20.03 6.53 1.82
CA PRO A 77 21.02 5.45 1.85
C PRO A 77 21.96 5.56 0.64
N THR A 78 23.26 5.41 0.88
CA THR A 78 24.31 5.44 -0.16
C THR A 78 24.38 6.74 -0.97
N ARG A 79 23.91 7.84 -0.38
CA ARG A 79 23.95 9.18 -0.98
C ARG A 79 25.39 9.61 -1.27
N LYS A 80 25.53 10.40 -2.32
CA LYS A 80 26.76 11.04 -2.78
C LYS A 80 26.37 12.41 -3.27
N TYR A 81 27.20 13.40 -2.98
CA TYR A 81 26.94 14.78 -3.34
C TYR A 81 27.72 15.18 -4.58
N TYR A 82 27.11 16.03 -5.38
CA TYR A 82 27.67 16.55 -6.61
C TYR A 82 27.30 18.03 -6.77
N THR A 83 28.04 18.72 -7.63
CA THR A 83 27.68 20.03 -8.15
C THR A 83 27.60 19.99 -9.67
N ALA A 84 26.81 20.89 -10.24
CA ALA A 84 26.71 21.12 -11.68
C ALA A 84 26.51 22.61 -11.95
N THR A 85 27.09 23.11 -13.03
CA THR A 85 26.95 24.51 -13.43
C THR A 85 25.52 24.81 -13.89
N ALA A 86 25.00 25.99 -13.58
CA ALA A 86 23.63 26.38 -13.92
C ALA A 86 23.29 26.23 -15.41
N ASN A 87 24.17 26.72 -16.28
CA ASN A 87 23.99 26.70 -17.74
C ASN A 87 23.87 25.30 -18.35
N GLU A 88 24.31 24.25 -17.64
CA GLU A 88 24.32 22.88 -18.15
C GLU A 88 23.16 22.03 -17.62
N ILE A 89 22.38 22.54 -16.67
CA ILE A 89 21.47 21.69 -15.88
C ILE A 89 20.28 21.12 -16.68
N VAL A 90 19.83 21.86 -17.70
CA VAL A 90 18.75 21.47 -18.61
C VAL A 90 19.27 20.83 -19.91
N ALA A 91 20.59 20.65 -20.04
CA ALA A 91 21.17 20.00 -21.20
C ALA A 91 20.87 18.49 -21.21
N GLU A 92 20.86 17.88 -22.40
CA GLU A 92 20.70 16.42 -22.54
C GLU A 92 21.75 15.62 -21.74
N LYS A 93 22.92 16.21 -21.52
CA LYS A 93 24.03 15.62 -20.76
C LYS A 93 24.60 16.66 -19.81
N VAL A 94 24.34 16.46 -18.53
CA VAL A 94 24.84 17.28 -17.43
C VAL A 94 26.10 16.64 -16.85
N GLN A 95 27.19 17.41 -16.73
CA GLN A 95 28.39 16.96 -16.04
C GLN A 95 28.25 17.17 -14.54
N LEU A 96 28.39 16.10 -13.77
CA LEU A 96 28.33 16.13 -12.32
C LEU A 96 29.73 16.02 -11.73
N HIS A 97 30.11 17.07 -11.01
CA HIS A 97 31.37 17.20 -10.31
C HIS A 97 31.17 16.72 -8.87
N PRO A 98 31.98 15.78 -8.35
CA PRO A 98 31.78 15.35 -6.98
C PRO A 98 32.04 16.47 -6.00
N PHE A 99 31.18 16.57 -5.00
CA PHE A 99 31.34 17.51 -3.91
C PHE A 99 32.08 16.82 -2.76
N ASP A 100 33.27 17.34 -2.44
CA ASP A 100 34.13 16.84 -1.37
C ASP A 100 34.20 17.84 -0.18
N GLY A 101 33.35 18.88 -0.17
CA GLY A 101 33.28 19.90 0.89
C GLY A 101 32.43 19.49 2.11
N GLU A 102 32.36 20.39 3.09
CA GLU A 102 31.46 20.23 4.24
C GLU A 102 30.02 20.58 3.88
N LEU A 103 29.07 19.83 4.44
CA LEU A 103 27.65 20.05 4.20
C LEU A 103 27.16 21.15 5.14
N HIS A 104 26.87 22.33 4.59
CA HIS A 104 26.30 23.47 5.30
C HIS A 104 24.78 23.51 5.16
N GLU A 105 24.11 24.20 6.08
CA GLU A 105 22.65 24.31 6.11
C GLU A 105 22.09 24.99 4.85
N ASP A 106 22.81 25.96 4.30
CA ASP A 106 22.42 26.72 3.10
C ASP A 106 22.42 25.88 1.81
N LEU A 107 23.03 24.68 1.84
CA LEU A 107 23.01 23.73 0.73
C LEU A 107 21.83 22.75 0.82
N LEU A 108 21.05 22.80 1.89
CA LEU A 108 19.99 21.84 2.16
C LEU A 108 18.63 22.46 1.85
N PRO A 109 17.69 21.66 1.31
CA PRO A 109 16.33 22.11 1.18
C PRO A 109 15.70 22.28 2.56
N ASP A 110 14.69 23.15 2.61
CA ASP A 110 13.85 23.31 3.78
C ASP A 110 13.19 21.98 4.19
N ALA A 111 12.97 21.85 5.50
CA ALA A 111 12.19 20.73 6.01
C ALA A 111 10.76 20.78 5.47
N ARG A 112 10.15 19.61 5.25
CA ARG A 112 8.77 19.47 4.75
C ARG A 112 8.55 19.86 3.28
N LEU A 113 9.61 19.96 2.47
CA LEU A 113 9.46 20.05 1.01
C LEU A 113 9.12 18.66 0.45
N PHE A 114 7.84 18.41 0.15
CA PHE A 114 7.32 17.14 -0.39
C PHE A 114 7.05 17.24 -1.89
N SER A 115 6.78 16.11 -2.55
CA SER A 115 6.51 16.09 -3.98
C SER A 115 5.21 16.81 -4.38
N ASN A 116 4.27 16.99 -3.46
CA ASN A 116 3.07 17.80 -3.70
C ASN A 116 3.35 19.32 -3.75
N SER A 117 4.58 19.74 -3.43
CA SER A 117 5.04 21.13 -3.61
C SER A 117 5.65 21.37 -4.99
N HIS A 118 5.66 20.37 -5.87
CA HIS A 118 6.15 20.51 -7.25
C HIS A 118 5.23 21.41 -8.05
N THR A 119 5.81 22.21 -8.95
CA THR A 119 5.06 23.04 -9.90
C THR A 119 4.84 22.32 -11.23
N CYS A 120 5.49 21.17 -11.42
CA CYS A 120 5.38 20.34 -12.62
C CYS A 120 5.10 18.89 -12.23
N ASP A 121 4.19 18.25 -12.97
CA ASP A 121 3.83 16.86 -12.73
C ASP A 121 4.94 15.93 -13.23
N TYR A 122 5.66 15.29 -12.31
CA TYR A 122 6.63 14.24 -12.64
C TYR A 122 6.57 13.09 -11.64
N GLY A 123 6.50 11.87 -12.16
CA GLY A 123 6.58 10.65 -11.34
C GLY A 123 5.36 10.41 -10.44
N LEU A 124 4.32 11.23 -10.57
CA LEU A 124 2.97 10.96 -10.10
C LEU A 124 2.34 10.02 -11.13
N GLU A 125 2.28 8.72 -10.81
CA GLU A 125 1.44 7.79 -11.60
C GLU A 125 0.00 8.30 -11.48
N GLU A 126 -0.71 8.54 -12.59
CA GLU A 126 -2.09 9.04 -12.58
C GLU A 126 -2.95 8.17 -11.65
N GLU A 127 -3.35 8.76 -10.53
CA GLU A 127 -4.19 8.10 -9.53
C GLU A 127 -5.64 8.23 -10.00
N ARG A 128 -6.15 7.19 -10.68
CA ARG A 128 -7.59 6.94 -10.67
C ARG A 128 -7.94 6.35 -9.31
N SER A 129 -7.96 7.20 -8.30
CA SER A 129 -8.43 6.82 -6.98
C SER A 129 -9.49 7.80 -6.55
N VAL A 130 -10.62 7.25 -6.11
CA VAL A 130 -11.63 8.00 -5.39
C VAL A 130 -11.21 8.09 -3.93
N GLU A 131 -11.73 9.10 -3.24
CA GLU A 131 -11.67 9.19 -1.78
C GLU A 131 -12.99 8.65 -1.21
N GLU A 132 -12.88 7.80 -0.20
CA GLU A 132 -13.96 7.29 0.62
C GLU A 132 -13.88 7.94 2.00
N THR A 133 -14.94 8.62 2.41
CA THR A 133 -15.01 9.31 3.70
C THR A 133 -15.65 8.40 4.74
N LEU A 134 -14.89 8.04 5.77
CA LEU A 134 -15.44 7.38 6.96
C LEU A 134 -15.61 8.41 8.08
N PHE A 135 -16.84 8.56 8.58
CA PHE A 135 -17.09 9.34 9.77
C PHE A 135 -16.55 8.62 11.00
N VAL A 136 -15.89 9.36 11.89
CA VAL A 136 -15.29 8.83 13.12
C VAL A 136 -15.87 9.57 14.31
N ASP A 137 -16.46 8.83 15.25
CA ASP A 137 -17.07 9.40 16.46
C ASP A 137 -16.69 8.62 17.72
N GLY A 138 -16.98 9.22 18.88
CA GLY A 138 -16.63 8.72 20.21
C GLY A 138 -15.15 8.88 20.58
N GLU A 139 -14.77 8.29 21.70
CA GLU A 139 -13.38 8.29 22.18
C GLU A 139 -12.58 7.16 21.54
N TRP A 140 -11.34 7.44 21.15
CA TRP A 140 -10.44 6.46 20.53
C TRP A 140 -9.09 6.45 21.21
N GLU A 141 -8.62 5.27 21.58
CA GLU A 141 -7.21 5.10 21.91
C GLU A 141 -6.38 5.00 20.62
N MET A 142 -5.19 5.61 20.60
CA MET A 142 -4.31 5.58 19.42
C MET A 142 -4.02 4.15 18.89
N PRO A 143 -3.78 3.13 19.74
CA PRO A 143 -3.60 1.76 19.26
C PRO A 143 -4.85 1.18 18.60
N GLU A 144 -6.03 1.56 19.09
CA GLU A 144 -7.30 1.09 18.58
C GLU A 144 -7.60 1.64 17.20
N PHE A 145 -7.36 2.95 16.99
CA PHE A 145 -7.46 3.59 15.68
C PHE A 145 -6.52 2.93 14.67
N GLY A 146 -5.27 2.69 15.07
CA GLY A 146 -4.29 1.97 14.24
C GLY A 146 -4.73 0.53 13.90
N ASP A 147 -5.38 -0.15 14.84
CA ASP A 147 -5.91 -1.50 14.64
C ASP A 147 -7.11 -1.55 13.70
N PHE A 148 -8.02 -0.58 13.81
CA PHE A 148 -9.14 -0.38 12.89
C PHE A 148 -8.63 -0.14 11.48
N TYR A 149 -7.82 0.90 11.27
CA TYR A 149 -7.29 1.27 9.95
C TYR A 149 -6.56 0.10 9.29
N ARG A 150 -5.73 -0.62 10.05
CA ARG A 150 -5.03 -1.80 9.56
C ARG A 150 -5.98 -2.91 9.10
N ARG A 151 -7.01 -3.22 9.86
CA ARG A 151 -7.93 -4.33 9.53
C ARG A 151 -8.92 -3.95 8.43
N TYR A 152 -9.37 -2.70 8.39
CA TYR A 152 -10.11 -2.13 7.27
C TYR A 152 -9.28 -2.22 5.98
N SER A 153 -8.02 -1.76 6.02
CA SER A 153 -7.07 -1.90 4.90
C SER A 153 -6.86 -3.35 4.49
N ASP A 154 -6.78 -4.29 5.43
CA ASP A 154 -6.63 -5.71 5.11
C ASP A 154 -7.85 -6.27 4.34
N ILE A 155 -9.08 -5.84 4.68
CA ILE A 155 -10.30 -6.23 3.94
C ILE A 155 -10.24 -5.64 2.52
N TYR A 156 -9.91 -4.35 2.39
CA TYR A 156 -9.74 -3.69 1.10
C TYR A 156 -8.72 -4.42 0.22
N LEU A 157 -7.56 -4.77 0.77
CA LEU A 157 -6.50 -5.47 0.04
C LEU A 157 -6.95 -6.86 -0.41
N PHE A 158 -7.78 -7.54 0.37
CA PHE A 158 -8.35 -8.82 0.00
C PHE A 158 -9.31 -8.68 -1.19
N VAL A 159 -10.32 -7.81 -1.08
CA VAL A 159 -11.30 -7.54 -2.15
C VAL A 159 -10.58 -7.11 -3.44
N SER A 160 -9.66 -6.15 -3.33
CA SER A 160 -8.84 -5.68 -4.46
C SER A 160 -8.01 -6.78 -5.12
N SER A 161 -7.45 -7.69 -4.33
CA SER A 161 -6.65 -8.80 -4.87
C SER A 161 -7.51 -9.77 -5.67
N PHE A 162 -8.72 -10.09 -5.23
CA PHE A 162 -9.64 -10.96 -5.97
C PHE A 162 -10.24 -10.24 -7.19
N LYS A 163 -10.57 -8.96 -7.09
CA LYS A 163 -10.93 -8.12 -8.25
C LYS A 163 -9.84 -8.14 -9.33
N ALA A 164 -8.57 -7.96 -8.94
CA ALA A 164 -7.44 -8.05 -9.85
C ALA A 164 -7.27 -9.46 -10.45
N MET A 165 -7.58 -10.53 -9.72
CA MET A 165 -7.53 -11.88 -10.29
C MET A 165 -8.56 -12.07 -11.42
N LEU A 166 -9.72 -11.43 -11.33
CA LEU A 166 -10.80 -11.50 -12.32
C LEU A 166 -10.59 -10.54 -13.50
N SER A 167 -9.85 -9.45 -13.32
CA SER A 167 -9.63 -8.45 -14.38
C SER A 167 -8.74 -8.98 -15.50
N SER A 168 -9.15 -8.75 -16.76
CA SER A 168 -8.35 -9.07 -17.95
C SER A 168 -7.12 -8.16 -18.10
N LEU A 169 -7.09 -7.02 -17.41
CA LEU A 169 -5.99 -6.04 -17.45
C LEU A 169 -4.83 -6.43 -16.53
N THR A 170 -5.03 -7.38 -15.63
CA THR A 170 -4.02 -7.79 -14.65
C THR A 170 -2.94 -8.65 -15.28
N THR A 171 -1.68 -8.22 -15.12
CA THR A 171 -0.52 -8.92 -15.67
C THR A 171 -0.33 -10.31 -15.06
N GLY A 172 0.22 -11.26 -15.84
CA GLY A 172 0.53 -12.61 -15.32
C GLY A 172 1.46 -12.61 -14.11
N THR A 173 2.42 -11.67 -14.06
CA THR A 173 3.31 -11.49 -12.89
C THR A 173 2.56 -11.02 -11.64
N GLN A 174 1.58 -10.12 -11.79
CA GLN A 174 0.76 -9.67 -10.66
C GLN A 174 -0.12 -10.81 -10.14
N ARG A 175 -0.79 -11.56 -11.02
CA ARG A 175 -1.57 -12.75 -10.63
C ARG A 175 -0.72 -13.76 -9.88
N SER A 176 0.49 -14.05 -10.38
CA SER A 176 1.44 -14.95 -9.69
C SER A 176 1.77 -14.49 -8.27
N LYS A 177 1.99 -13.18 -8.06
CA LYS A 177 2.29 -12.65 -6.72
C LYS A 177 1.10 -12.79 -5.75
N ILE A 178 -0.13 -12.62 -6.24
CA ILE A 178 -1.34 -12.81 -5.45
C ILE A 178 -1.47 -14.29 -5.04
N VAL A 179 -1.28 -15.20 -6.01
CA VAL A 179 -1.25 -16.65 -5.76
C VAL A 179 -0.18 -17.00 -4.73
N ASP A 180 1.05 -16.52 -4.91
CA ASP A 180 2.17 -16.77 -4.00
C ASP A 180 1.88 -16.27 -2.58
N ALA A 181 1.24 -15.10 -2.43
CA ALA A 181 0.85 -14.57 -1.12
C ALA A 181 -0.08 -15.52 -0.36
N ILE A 182 -0.96 -16.23 -1.08
CA ILE A 182 -1.94 -17.18 -0.53
C ILE A 182 -1.29 -18.53 -0.23
N ILE A 183 -0.55 -19.13 -1.17
CA ILE A 183 -0.11 -20.54 -1.06
C ILE A 183 1.18 -20.72 -0.26
N THR A 184 2.05 -19.71 -0.19
CA THR A 184 3.40 -19.88 0.42
C THR A 184 3.39 -19.88 1.94
N LYS A 185 2.25 -19.58 2.57
CA LYS A 185 2.17 -19.40 4.02
C LYS A 185 1.93 -20.71 4.76
N PRO A 186 2.62 -20.95 5.89
CA PRO A 186 2.38 -22.12 6.71
C PRO A 186 1.04 -22.07 7.47
N PHE A 187 0.45 -20.87 7.66
CA PHE A 187 -0.76 -20.63 8.45
C PHE A 187 -0.79 -21.32 9.82
N LYS A 188 0.33 -21.22 10.57
CA LYS A 188 0.52 -21.87 11.88
C LYS A 188 0.16 -21.00 13.08
N GLY A 189 -0.22 -19.74 12.87
CA GLY A 189 -0.56 -18.82 13.96
C GLY A 189 -0.81 -17.39 13.48
N GLY A 190 -1.00 -16.47 14.44
CA GLY A 190 -1.32 -15.05 14.19
C GLY A 190 -0.41 -14.37 13.17
N GLY A 191 0.90 -14.57 13.28
CA GLY A 191 1.90 -13.97 12.38
C GLY A 191 1.78 -14.41 10.91
N SER A 192 1.28 -15.63 10.64
CA SER A 192 1.07 -16.08 9.27
C SER A 192 -0.04 -15.31 8.57
N TYR A 193 -1.10 -14.95 9.31
CA TYR A 193 -2.19 -14.14 8.77
C TYR A 193 -1.74 -12.71 8.52
N MET A 194 -1.00 -12.08 9.45
CA MET A 194 -0.44 -10.74 9.20
C MET A 194 0.47 -10.73 7.96
N SER A 195 1.25 -11.79 7.75
CA SER A 195 2.08 -11.91 6.55
C SER A 195 1.28 -12.11 5.27
N LEU A 196 0.09 -12.74 5.30
CA LEU A 196 -0.77 -12.87 4.11
C LEU A 196 -1.14 -11.50 3.57
N PHE A 197 -1.76 -10.63 4.39
CA PHE A 197 -2.23 -9.33 3.92
C PHE A 197 -1.09 -8.36 3.60
N LYS A 198 0.04 -8.46 4.31
CA LYS A 198 1.27 -7.78 3.91
C LYS A 198 1.71 -8.19 2.50
N ASP A 199 1.64 -9.47 2.17
CA ASP A 199 2.06 -9.95 0.86
C ASP A 199 1.04 -9.63 -0.23
N LEU A 200 -0.27 -9.66 0.07
CA LEU A 200 -1.32 -9.14 -0.82
C LEU A 200 -1.08 -7.66 -1.15
N ARG A 201 -0.77 -6.83 -0.13
CA ARG A 201 -0.36 -5.43 -0.32
C ARG A 201 0.84 -5.30 -1.26
N LEU A 202 1.83 -6.18 -1.15
CA LEU A 202 3.01 -6.14 -2.01
C LEU A 202 2.74 -6.67 -3.43
N ALA A 203 1.72 -7.52 -3.60
CA ALA A 203 1.30 -8.07 -4.87
C ALA A 203 0.57 -7.02 -5.73
N LEU A 204 -0.20 -6.13 -5.09
CA LEU A 204 -0.89 -5.02 -5.77
C LEU A 204 0.06 -3.88 -6.16
N PRO A 205 -0.17 -3.21 -7.31
CA PRO A 205 0.41 -1.91 -7.66
C PRO A 205 0.22 -0.87 -6.55
N TYR A 206 0.97 0.23 -6.56
CA TYR A 206 0.89 1.18 -5.45
C TYR A 206 -0.43 1.96 -5.46
N GLN A 207 -0.87 2.36 -6.64
CA GLN A 207 -2.12 3.06 -6.91
C GLN A 207 -3.37 2.25 -6.53
N ASP A 208 -3.29 0.91 -6.56
CA ASP A 208 -4.40 0.02 -6.19
C ASP A 208 -4.46 -0.27 -4.68
N ARG A 209 -3.58 0.34 -3.87
CA ARG A 209 -3.54 0.11 -2.41
C ARG A 209 -4.33 1.19 -1.70
N PRO A 210 -4.98 0.85 -0.57
CA PRO A 210 -5.63 1.85 0.24
C PRO A 210 -4.56 2.80 0.81
N GLY A 211 -4.80 4.09 0.61
CA GLY A 211 -4.03 5.22 1.12
C GLY A 211 -4.84 5.98 2.16
N LEU A 212 -4.16 6.56 3.15
CA LEU A 212 -4.77 7.50 4.07
C LEU A 212 -4.41 8.90 3.58
N ASP A 213 -5.39 9.68 3.17
CA ASP A 213 -5.16 11.02 2.62
C ASP A 213 -5.31 12.07 3.70
N SER A 214 -6.37 11.98 4.51
CA SER A 214 -6.69 12.95 5.54
C SER A 214 -7.31 12.29 6.78
N ILE A 215 -7.02 12.84 7.96
CA ILE A 215 -7.72 12.54 9.20
C ILE A 215 -8.02 13.86 9.89
N SER A 216 -9.30 14.15 10.10
CA SER A 216 -9.74 15.19 11.01
C SER A 216 -10.28 14.53 12.27
N TYR A 217 -9.48 14.54 13.34
CA TYR A 217 -9.92 14.07 14.64
C TYR A 217 -10.44 15.23 15.49
N ALA A 218 -11.76 15.39 15.48
CA ALA A 218 -12.54 16.15 16.45
C ALA A 218 -13.87 15.41 16.51
N SER A 219 -14.40 14.92 17.62
CA SER A 219 -15.71 14.22 17.60
C SER A 219 -16.83 15.25 17.34
N PRO A 220 -17.61 15.15 16.23
CA PRO A 220 -17.55 14.17 15.13
C PRO A 220 -16.51 14.53 14.04
N GLY A 221 -15.71 13.53 13.65
CA GLY A 221 -14.53 13.69 12.79
C GLY A 221 -14.64 12.85 11.53
N GLN A 222 -13.62 12.86 10.69
CA GLN A 222 -13.60 12.09 9.45
C GLN A 222 -12.21 11.54 9.12
N MET A 223 -12.20 10.45 8.37
CA MET A 223 -11.02 9.83 7.81
C MET A 223 -11.24 9.59 6.32
N ASP A 224 -10.41 10.20 5.50
CA ASP A 224 -10.50 10.13 4.05
C ASP A 224 -9.49 9.08 3.55
N ILE A 225 -10.02 8.01 2.96
CA ILE A 225 -9.26 6.86 2.47
C ILE A 225 -9.29 6.85 0.96
N ARG A 226 -8.12 6.83 0.34
CA ARG A 226 -7.97 6.75 -1.10
C ARG A 226 -7.98 5.32 -1.62
N GLY A 227 -8.71 5.07 -2.70
CA GLY A 227 -8.81 3.74 -3.30
C GLY A 227 -9.71 3.66 -4.53
N ASP A 228 -10.24 2.47 -4.78
CA ASP A 228 -11.13 2.10 -5.89
C ASP A 228 -12.58 2.07 -5.39
N LEU A 229 -13.48 2.78 -6.09
CA LEU A 229 -14.87 2.97 -5.68
C LEU A 229 -15.62 1.65 -5.54
N GLU A 230 -15.52 0.77 -6.54
CA GLU A 230 -16.22 -0.52 -6.52
C GLU A 230 -15.69 -1.40 -5.38
N VAL A 231 -14.43 -1.22 -4.98
CA VAL A 231 -13.89 -1.91 -3.80
C VAL A 231 -14.46 -1.35 -2.51
N PHE A 232 -14.65 -0.03 -2.40
CA PHE A 232 -15.28 0.59 -1.22
C PHE A 232 -16.75 0.19 -1.10
N GLU A 233 -17.54 0.28 -2.17
CA GLU A 233 -18.94 -0.18 -2.22
C GLU A 233 -19.05 -1.66 -1.78
N ASN A 234 -18.14 -2.52 -2.26
CA ASN A 234 -18.11 -3.91 -1.84
C ASN A 234 -17.79 -4.06 -0.33
N ILE A 235 -16.87 -3.27 0.22
CA ILE A 235 -16.56 -3.32 1.66
C ILE A 235 -17.76 -2.85 2.49
N GLU A 236 -18.47 -1.81 2.04
CA GLU A 236 -19.72 -1.35 2.66
C GLU A 236 -20.75 -2.47 2.69
N ASP A 237 -21.06 -3.08 1.54
CA ASP A 237 -21.96 -4.23 1.43
C ASP A 237 -21.57 -5.39 2.36
N LEU A 238 -20.27 -5.69 2.45
CA LEU A 238 -19.74 -6.73 3.32
C LEU A 238 -19.97 -6.39 4.80
N ILE A 239 -19.73 -5.13 5.20
CA ILE A 239 -19.88 -4.67 6.59
C ILE A 239 -21.36 -4.63 6.98
N GLU A 240 -22.23 -4.07 6.14
CA GLU A 240 -23.67 -4.04 6.36
C GLU A 240 -24.24 -5.45 6.49
N ASN A 241 -23.91 -6.34 5.54
CA ASN A 241 -24.30 -7.74 5.61
C ASN A 241 -23.82 -8.42 6.90
N PHE A 242 -22.59 -8.12 7.35
CA PHE A 242 -22.04 -8.68 8.57
C PHE A 242 -22.80 -8.19 9.82
N LEU A 243 -23.24 -6.93 9.84
CA LEU A 243 -24.04 -6.37 10.92
C LEU A 243 -25.43 -7.03 10.99
N GLU A 244 -26.12 -7.10 9.86
CA GLU A 244 -27.47 -7.68 9.75
C GLU A 244 -27.51 -9.18 10.06
N ASN A 245 -26.51 -9.94 9.59
CA ASN A 245 -26.50 -11.40 9.64
C ASN A 245 -25.49 -11.96 10.67
N SER A 246 -25.01 -11.13 11.59
CA SER A 246 -23.90 -11.42 12.52
C SER A 246 -24.03 -12.76 13.24
N ALA A 247 -25.21 -13.08 13.77
CA ALA A 247 -25.47 -14.33 14.49
C ALA A 247 -25.34 -15.57 13.60
N GLY A 248 -25.85 -15.51 12.37
CA GLY A 248 -25.78 -16.59 11.39
C GLY A 248 -24.37 -16.84 10.91
N ILE A 249 -23.66 -15.77 10.51
CA ILE A 249 -22.26 -15.85 10.07
C ILE A 249 -21.38 -16.42 11.20
N LYS A 250 -21.58 -15.93 12.43
CA LYS A 250 -20.85 -16.42 13.61
C LYS A 250 -21.08 -17.91 13.86
N ALA A 251 -22.31 -18.41 13.72
CA ALA A 251 -22.62 -19.81 13.92
C ALA A 251 -21.87 -20.71 12.93
N VAL A 252 -21.85 -20.34 11.64
CA VAL A 252 -21.12 -21.08 10.59
C VAL A 252 -19.61 -21.01 10.83
N HIS A 253 -19.08 -19.83 11.17
CA HIS A 253 -17.68 -19.67 11.56
C HIS A 253 -17.29 -20.59 12.72
N ASP A 254 -18.08 -20.60 13.79
CA ASP A 254 -17.79 -21.38 14.98
C ASP A 254 -17.85 -22.89 14.69
N GLN A 255 -18.78 -23.34 13.84
CA GLN A 255 -18.85 -24.72 13.36
C GLN A 255 -17.58 -25.12 12.59
N LEU A 256 -17.21 -24.36 11.56
CA LEU A 256 -16.01 -24.60 10.75
C LEU A 256 -14.74 -24.60 11.62
N ARG A 257 -14.56 -23.56 12.44
CA ARG A 257 -13.39 -23.40 13.31
C ARG A 257 -13.31 -24.53 14.34
N SER A 258 -14.43 -24.91 14.95
CA SER A 258 -14.51 -26.01 15.92
C SER A 258 -14.06 -27.32 15.28
N PHE A 259 -14.55 -27.64 14.08
CA PHE A 259 -14.13 -28.82 13.34
C PHE A 259 -12.63 -28.81 13.04
N MET A 260 -12.10 -27.72 12.46
CA MET A 260 -10.68 -27.59 12.15
C MET A 260 -9.80 -27.68 13.40
N SER A 261 -10.27 -27.17 14.53
CA SER A 261 -9.56 -27.24 15.82
C SER A 261 -9.54 -28.66 16.37
N LYS A 262 -10.70 -29.34 16.42
CA LYS A 262 -10.82 -30.72 16.93
C LYS A 262 -10.00 -31.70 16.08
N SER A 263 -10.01 -31.51 14.76
CA SER A 263 -9.19 -32.30 13.82
C SER A 263 -7.72 -31.84 13.74
N LYS A 264 -7.29 -30.89 14.58
CA LYS A 264 -5.92 -30.33 14.64
C LYS A 264 -5.42 -29.68 13.34
N LEU A 265 -6.31 -29.40 12.38
CA LEU A 265 -6.01 -28.85 11.06
C LEU A 265 -5.55 -27.38 11.13
N LEU A 266 -5.95 -26.65 12.18
CA LEU A 266 -5.47 -25.28 12.42
C LEU A 266 -3.94 -25.19 12.57
N ALA A 267 -3.30 -26.24 13.09
CA ALA A 267 -1.86 -26.28 13.33
C ALA A 267 -1.05 -26.86 12.14
N VAL A 268 -1.72 -27.46 11.15
CA VAL A 268 -1.03 -28.12 10.03
C VAL A 268 -0.56 -27.08 9.00
N ASN A 269 0.62 -27.31 8.42
CA ASN A 269 1.15 -26.48 7.33
C ASN A 269 0.36 -26.69 6.03
N ALA A 270 0.55 -25.80 5.05
CA ALA A 270 0.05 -25.97 3.68
C ALA A 270 0.47 -27.31 3.02
N LYS A 271 1.47 -28.03 3.55
CA LYS A 271 1.77 -29.41 3.13
C LYS A 271 0.71 -30.35 3.69
N SER A 272 -0.16 -30.77 2.77
CA SER A 272 -1.40 -31.51 2.95
C SER A 272 -1.27 -32.67 3.94
N PRO A 273 -1.91 -32.60 5.12
CA PRO A 273 -2.26 -33.84 5.81
C PRO A 273 -3.21 -34.61 4.88
N VAL A 274 -3.11 -35.95 4.89
CA VAL A 274 -4.06 -36.78 4.16
C VAL A 274 -5.42 -36.61 4.85
N LEU A 275 -6.32 -35.87 4.21
CA LEU A 275 -7.71 -35.76 4.63
C LEU A 275 -8.49 -36.98 4.14
N SER A 276 -9.44 -37.47 4.93
CA SER A 276 -10.46 -38.37 4.39
C SER A 276 -11.35 -37.61 3.39
N ALA A 277 -11.98 -38.32 2.46
CA ALA A 277 -12.92 -37.73 1.51
C ALA A 277 -14.05 -36.97 2.22
N GLU A 278 -14.56 -37.51 3.33
CA GLU A 278 -15.58 -36.87 4.18
C GLU A 278 -15.08 -35.58 4.83
N GLN A 279 -13.85 -35.55 5.33
CA GLN A 279 -13.26 -34.34 5.92
C GLN A 279 -13.06 -33.26 4.86
N ALA A 280 -12.57 -33.63 3.68
CA ALA A 280 -12.37 -32.71 2.58
C ALA A 280 -13.71 -32.11 2.10
N ALA A 281 -14.74 -32.94 1.93
CA ALA A 281 -16.08 -32.50 1.54
C ALA A 281 -16.70 -31.57 2.60
N PHE A 282 -16.62 -31.93 3.88
CA PHE A 282 -17.13 -31.09 4.97
C PHE A 282 -16.44 -29.72 5.00
N LEU A 283 -15.11 -29.68 4.90
CA LEU A 283 -14.36 -28.42 4.87
C LEU A 283 -14.68 -27.58 3.64
N PHE A 284 -14.88 -28.21 2.49
CA PHE A 284 -15.27 -27.51 1.28
C PHE A 284 -16.63 -26.84 1.44
N GLU A 285 -17.64 -27.60 1.86
CA GLU A 285 -19.02 -27.11 2.02
C GLU A 285 -19.13 -26.04 3.11
N GLU A 286 -18.54 -26.25 4.29
CA GLU A 286 -18.61 -25.25 5.38
C GLU A 286 -17.80 -23.99 5.08
N GLY A 287 -16.67 -24.13 4.37
CA GLY A 287 -15.89 -22.98 3.92
C GLY A 287 -16.65 -22.13 2.90
N ARG A 288 -17.25 -22.79 1.91
CA ARG A 288 -18.11 -22.16 0.90
C ARG A 288 -19.34 -21.51 1.51
N LYS A 289 -19.97 -22.17 2.48
CA LYS A 289 -21.11 -21.64 3.22
C LYS A 289 -20.74 -20.38 4.01
N LEU A 290 -19.58 -20.36 4.66
CA LEU A 290 -19.10 -19.18 5.38
C LEU A 290 -18.81 -18.01 4.43
N ASP A 291 -18.15 -18.28 3.30
CA ASP A 291 -17.87 -17.30 2.25
C ASP A 291 -19.16 -16.67 1.69
N ALA A 292 -20.13 -17.49 1.31
CA ALA A 292 -21.44 -17.03 0.83
C ALA A 292 -22.23 -16.25 1.90
N MET A 293 -22.18 -16.69 3.17
CA MET A 293 -22.81 -15.97 4.28
C MET A 293 -22.18 -14.60 4.53
N MET A 294 -20.88 -14.46 4.31
CA MET A 294 -20.19 -13.16 4.37
C MET A 294 -20.41 -12.32 3.12
N LYS A 295 -20.94 -12.89 2.02
CA LYS A 295 -21.04 -12.30 0.67
C LYS A 295 -19.69 -11.94 0.04
N THR A 296 -18.63 -12.69 0.39
CA THR A 296 -17.33 -12.48 -0.26
C THR A 296 -17.26 -13.15 -1.65
N ASP A 297 -17.99 -14.25 -1.87
CA ASP A 297 -18.12 -14.95 -3.15
C ASP A 297 -16.78 -15.28 -3.86
N VAL A 298 -15.75 -15.60 -3.07
CA VAL A 298 -14.40 -15.92 -3.58
C VAL A 298 -13.97 -17.36 -3.31
N TYR A 299 -14.77 -18.18 -2.62
CA TYR A 299 -14.32 -19.50 -2.15
C TYR A 299 -13.89 -20.42 -3.28
N GLU A 300 -14.64 -20.45 -4.37
CA GLU A 300 -14.34 -21.27 -5.55
C GLU A 300 -13.01 -20.86 -6.17
N GLN A 301 -12.76 -19.55 -6.29
CA GLN A 301 -11.51 -19.00 -6.82
C GLN A 301 -10.34 -19.31 -5.88
N LEU A 302 -10.55 -19.18 -4.58
CA LEU A 302 -9.58 -19.54 -3.55
C LEU A 302 -9.26 -21.04 -3.57
N SER A 303 -10.26 -21.90 -3.78
CA SER A 303 -10.08 -23.34 -3.95
C SER A 303 -9.24 -23.65 -5.19
N GLN A 304 -9.43 -22.92 -6.30
CA GLN A 304 -8.60 -23.07 -7.50
C GLN A 304 -7.16 -22.61 -7.25
N ILE A 305 -6.96 -21.42 -6.65
CA ILE A 305 -5.64 -20.86 -6.31
C ILE A 305 -4.85 -21.79 -5.40
N THR A 306 -5.53 -22.43 -4.46
CA THR A 306 -4.93 -23.34 -3.49
C THR A 306 -4.78 -24.78 -4.03
N GLU A 307 -5.03 -25.01 -5.32
CA GLU A 307 -4.96 -26.34 -5.97
C GLU A 307 -5.82 -27.39 -5.23
N GLY A 308 -7.00 -26.99 -4.75
CA GLY A 308 -7.91 -27.84 -3.98
C GLY A 308 -7.48 -28.07 -2.53
N ASN A 309 -6.48 -27.34 -2.02
CA ASN A 309 -6.10 -27.39 -0.60
C ASN A 309 -7.13 -26.66 0.28
N VAL A 310 -8.22 -27.38 0.58
CA VAL A 310 -9.34 -26.89 1.39
C VAL A 310 -8.92 -26.38 2.76
N ILE A 311 -7.81 -26.86 3.34
CA ILE A 311 -7.33 -26.37 4.64
C ILE A 311 -6.83 -24.94 4.50
N VAL A 312 -6.00 -24.67 3.48
CA VAL A 312 -5.48 -23.32 3.23
C VAL A 312 -6.62 -22.36 2.89
N ALA A 313 -7.54 -22.76 2.01
CA ALA A 313 -8.70 -21.97 1.66
C ALA A 313 -9.52 -21.58 2.91
N ASN A 314 -9.89 -22.55 3.74
CA ASN A 314 -10.62 -22.28 4.98
C ASN A 314 -9.85 -21.37 5.95
N LYS A 315 -8.52 -21.52 6.07
CA LYS A 315 -7.73 -20.63 6.94
C LYS A 315 -7.72 -19.19 6.46
N VAL A 316 -7.72 -18.96 5.15
CA VAL A 316 -7.83 -17.61 4.56
C VAL A 316 -9.22 -17.03 4.87
N ILE A 317 -10.30 -17.78 4.63
CA ILE A 317 -11.67 -17.33 4.95
C ILE A 317 -11.84 -17.02 6.45
N LEU A 318 -11.34 -17.87 7.34
CA LEU A 318 -11.31 -17.61 8.79
C LEU A 318 -10.48 -16.36 9.16
N ALA A 319 -9.50 -15.97 8.34
CA ALA A 319 -8.73 -14.75 8.54
C ALA A 319 -9.48 -13.49 8.08
N VAL A 320 -10.29 -13.60 7.04
CA VAL A 320 -11.17 -12.53 6.53
C VAL A 320 -12.33 -12.32 7.50
N TYR A 321 -13.02 -13.38 7.94
CA TYR A 321 -14.07 -13.31 8.96
C TYR A 321 -13.62 -12.52 10.20
N ARG A 322 -12.43 -12.81 10.74
CA ARG A 322 -11.92 -12.13 11.96
C ARG A 322 -11.65 -10.63 11.75
N ARG A 323 -11.38 -10.20 10.52
CA ARG A 323 -11.17 -8.79 10.17
C ARG A 323 -12.51 -8.10 10.02
N LEU A 324 -13.42 -8.67 9.25
CA LEU A 324 -14.79 -8.20 9.13
C LEU A 324 -15.44 -8.05 10.51
N GLN A 325 -15.42 -9.11 11.32
CA GLN A 325 -15.97 -9.08 12.68
C GLN A 325 -15.41 -7.91 13.51
N PHE A 326 -14.10 -7.70 13.47
CA PHE A 326 -13.47 -6.63 14.24
C PHE A 326 -13.86 -5.25 13.70
N THR A 327 -13.75 -5.06 12.39
CA THR A 327 -14.07 -3.79 11.73
C THR A 327 -15.55 -3.43 11.94
N SER A 328 -16.47 -4.36 11.66
CA SER A 328 -17.91 -4.16 11.86
C SER A 328 -18.28 -3.87 13.31
N THR A 329 -17.48 -4.27 14.31
CA THR A 329 -17.74 -3.91 15.71
C THR A 329 -17.71 -2.39 15.92
N PHE A 330 -16.87 -1.65 15.22
CA PHE A 330 -16.81 -0.18 15.33
C PHE A 330 -18.03 0.50 14.70
N PHE A 331 -18.51 -0.04 13.58
CA PHE A 331 -19.76 0.40 12.95
C PHE A 331 -20.96 0.10 13.86
N ALA A 332 -21.03 -1.10 14.45
CA ALA A 332 -22.08 -1.47 15.40
C ALA A 332 -22.08 -0.59 16.67
N GLN A 333 -20.91 -0.11 17.08
CA GLN A 333 -20.77 0.81 18.22
C GLN A 333 -21.13 2.26 17.89
N GLY A 334 -21.40 2.58 16.62
CA GLY A 334 -21.63 3.96 16.15
C GLY A 334 -20.37 4.83 16.15
N ARG A 335 -19.18 4.22 16.24
CA ARG A 335 -17.89 4.94 16.26
C ARG A 335 -17.34 5.18 14.86
N VAL A 336 -17.82 4.42 13.90
CA VAL A 336 -17.55 4.62 12.47
C VAL A 336 -18.86 4.56 11.70
N GLY A 337 -19.01 5.39 10.68
CA GLY A 337 -20.10 5.33 9.71
C GLY A 337 -19.60 5.64 8.31
N PHE A 338 -20.30 5.12 7.31
CA PHE A 338 -20.10 5.52 5.91
C PHE A 338 -20.70 6.90 5.68
N GLU A 339 -20.13 7.65 4.75
CA GLU A 339 -20.78 8.84 4.24
C GLU A 339 -22.02 8.43 3.46
N ALA A 340 -23.19 8.96 3.83
CA ALA A 340 -24.41 8.64 3.12
C ALA A 340 -24.26 9.14 1.67
N HIS A 341 -24.08 8.22 0.73
CA HIS A 341 -24.11 8.55 -0.68
C HIS A 341 -25.49 9.13 -0.99
N GLU A 342 -25.58 10.43 -1.25
CA GLU A 342 -26.79 11.03 -1.81
C GLU A 342 -27.10 10.26 -3.10
N SER A 343 -28.14 9.43 -3.05
CA SER A 343 -28.58 8.66 -4.20
C SER A 343 -29.03 9.66 -5.26
N VAL A 344 -28.22 9.83 -6.31
CA VAL A 344 -28.54 10.68 -7.46
C VAL A 344 -29.69 10.09 -8.26
#